data_AF-A0A641RET8-F1
#
_entry.id   AF-A0A641RET8-F1
#
_cell.length_a   1.000
_cell.length_b   1.000
_cell.length_c   1.000
_cell.angle_alpha   90.00
_cell.angle_beta   90.00
_cell.angle_gamma   90.00
#
_symmetry.space_group_name_H-M   'P 1'
#
loop_
_entity.id
_entity.type
_entity.pdbx_description
1 polymer ?
#
loop_
_entity_poly.entity_id
_entity_poly.type
_entity_poly.pdbx_seq_one_letter_code
_entity_poly.pdbx_strand_id
1 'polypeptide(L)'
;MKPRTPIQQEVARLSERLPKLTATQRAYAFRHCFKHYAIKRADGTNICTECGHSWKSEHDLADTVCGCTCPDCGMELEALRTRKRVFNENEYFCIITTCKQYQVIRFFFVKSRYKAGQAAEYS
;
A
#
# COMPACT_ATOMS: atom_id res chain seq x y z
N MET A 1 -9.80 -13.14 21.05
CA MET A 1 -9.77 -14.50 21.63
C MET A 1 -9.69 -14.38 23.15
N LYS A 2 -10.39 -15.23 23.93
CA LYS A 2 -10.29 -15.26 25.40
C LYS A 2 -9.26 -16.32 25.81
N PRO A 3 -8.13 -15.97 26.44
CA PRO A 3 -7.11 -16.94 26.85
C PRO A 3 -7.65 -17.93 27.90
N ARG A 4 -7.50 -19.24 27.66
CA ARG A 4 -7.97 -20.30 28.58
C ARG A 4 -6.83 -21.17 29.11
N THR A 5 -5.84 -21.45 28.28
CA THR A 5 -4.69 -22.29 28.67
C THR A 5 -3.52 -21.43 29.20
N PRO A 6 -2.59 -22.00 30.00
CA PRO A 6 -1.43 -21.27 30.47
C PRO A 6 -0.60 -20.63 29.34
N ILE A 7 -0.43 -21.34 28.21
CA ILE A 7 0.29 -20.81 27.05
C ILE A 7 -0.46 -19.64 26.39
N GLN A 8 -1.79 -19.70 26.29
CA GLN A 8 -2.57 -18.59 25.74
C GLN A 8 -2.50 -17.35 26.64
N GLN A 9 -2.53 -17.53 27.96
CA GLN A 9 -2.42 -16.45 28.94
C GLN A 9 -1.04 -15.78 28.86
N GLU A 10 0.03 -16.57 28.76
CA GLU A 10 1.39 -16.03 28.56
C GLU A 10 1.52 -15.29 27.23
N VAL A 11 1.02 -15.86 26.12
CA VAL A 11 1.03 -15.19 24.80
C VAL A 11 0.26 -13.88 24.83
N ALA A 12 -0.91 -13.84 25.48
CA ALA A 12 -1.69 -12.61 25.60
C ALA A 12 -0.92 -11.52 26.36
N ARG A 13 -0.31 -11.86 27.50
CA ARG A 13 0.54 -10.96 28.29
C ARG A 13 1.77 -10.49 27.51
N LEU A 14 2.40 -11.36 26.75
CA LEU A 14 3.57 -11.01 25.94
C LEU A 14 3.20 -10.12 24.75
N SER A 15 1.99 -10.26 24.21
CA SER A 15 1.54 -9.47 23.05
C SER A 15 1.55 -7.97 23.31
N GLU A 16 1.33 -7.55 24.55
CA GLU A 16 1.37 -6.15 24.99
C GLU A 16 2.77 -5.51 24.84
N ARG A 17 3.82 -6.33 24.80
CA ARG A 17 5.21 -5.89 24.64
C ARG A 17 5.64 -5.78 23.18
N LEU A 18 4.78 -6.17 22.22
CA LEU A 18 5.13 -6.15 20.80
C LEU A 18 5.22 -4.70 20.30
N PRO A 19 6.31 -4.30 19.63
CA PRO A 19 6.51 -2.92 19.20
C PRO A 19 5.52 -2.53 18.10
N LYS A 20 5.06 -1.29 18.06
CA LYS A 20 4.29 -0.78 16.90
C LYS A 20 5.13 -0.86 15.61
N LEU A 21 4.48 -0.76 14.45
CA LEU A 21 5.19 -0.65 13.18
C LEU A 21 6.10 0.58 13.19
N THR A 22 7.34 0.39 12.75
CA THR A 22 8.27 1.51 12.53
C THR A 22 7.87 2.28 11.27
N ALA A 23 8.35 3.52 11.13
CA ALA A 23 8.10 4.31 9.92
C ALA A 23 8.57 3.59 8.65
N THR A 24 9.74 2.94 8.70
CA THR A 24 10.30 2.14 7.60
C THR A 24 9.39 0.96 7.25
N GLN A 25 8.87 0.24 8.24
CA GLN A 25 7.95 -0.87 7.99
C GLN A 25 6.61 -0.40 7.40
N ARG A 26 6.10 0.76 7.82
CA ARG A 26 4.90 1.37 7.22
C ARG A 26 5.15 1.78 5.78
N ALA A 27 6.27 2.44 5.50
CA ALA A 27 6.65 2.83 4.14
C ALA A 27 6.80 1.60 3.23
N TYR A 28 7.42 0.52 3.73
CA TYR A 28 7.49 -0.75 3.02
C TYR A 28 6.11 -1.31 2.72
N ALA A 29 5.22 -1.35 3.72
CA ALA A 29 3.85 -1.83 3.54
C ALA A 29 3.09 -1.03 2.47
N PHE A 30 3.16 0.30 2.51
CA PHE A 30 2.46 1.15 1.54
C PHE A 30 2.99 0.96 0.11
N ARG A 31 4.29 0.75 -0.04
CA ARG A 31 4.94 0.52 -1.35
C ARG A 31 4.68 -0.87 -1.93
N HIS A 32 4.49 -1.88 -1.09
CA HIS A 32 4.53 -3.28 -1.53
C HIS A 32 3.23 -4.06 -1.32
N CYS A 33 2.31 -3.57 -0.51
CA CYS A 33 1.00 -4.19 -0.36
C CYS A 33 0.02 -3.78 -1.47
N PHE A 34 0.19 -2.60 -2.06
CA PHE A 34 -0.73 -2.08 -3.06
C PHE A 34 -0.11 -2.06 -4.46
N LYS A 35 -0.99 -2.17 -5.46
CA LYS A 35 -0.65 -1.77 -6.81
C LYS A 35 -0.75 -0.25 -6.92
N HIS A 36 0.14 0.33 -7.70
CA HIS A 36 0.18 1.76 -7.97
C HIS A 36 -0.15 1.99 -9.44
N TYR A 37 -0.96 3.00 -9.74
CA TYR A 37 -1.53 3.17 -11.08
C TYR A 37 -1.31 4.56 -11.68
N ALA A 38 -1.22 4.59 -13.00
CA ALA A 38 -1.46 5.78 -13.79
C ALA A 38 -2.89 5.67 -14.36
N ILE A 39 -3.80 6.52 -13.87
CA ILE A 39 -5.16 6.58 -14.42
C ILE A 39 -5.10 7.23 -15.79
N LYS A 40 -5.43 6.46 -16.83
CA LYS A 40 -5.45 6.92 -18.22
C LYS A 40 -6.83 7.45 -18.60
N ARG A 41 -6.89 8.72 -19.01
CA ARG A 41 -8.09 9.39 -19.55
C ARG A 41 -8.16 9.22 -21.07
N ALA A 42 -9.35 9.46 -21.63
CA ALA A 42 -9.58 9.30 -23.07
C ALA A 42 -8.85 10.36 -23.93
N ASP A 43 -8.51 11.51 -23.34
CA ASP A 43 -7.78 12.62 -23.97
C ASP A 43 -6.25 12.46 -23.91
N GLY A 44 -5.78 11.28 -23.48
CA GLY A 44 -4.35 10.95 -23.31
C GLY A 44 -3.74 11.44 -21.99
N THR A 45 -4.53 12.01 -21.09
CA THR A 45 -4.02 12.47 -19.78
C THR A 45 -3.82 11.28 -18.83
N ASN A 46 -2.61 11.16 -18.28
CA ASN A 46 -2.25 10.26 -17.19
C ASN A 46 -2.36 10.99 -15.86
N ILE A 47 -2.81 10.31 -14.80
CA ILE A 47 -2.87 10.83 -13.44
C ILE A 47 -2.25 9.81 -12.49
N CYS A 48 -1.20 10.20 -11.76
CA CYS A 48 -0.54 9.35 -10.78
C CYS A 48 -1.46 9.13 -9.56
N THR A 49 -1.65 7.88 -9.12
CA THR A 49 -2.40 7.61 -7.90
C THR A 49 -1.63 7.91 -6.61
N GLU A 50 -0.30 8.06 -6.67
CA GLU A 50 0.53 8.33 -5.50
C GLU A 50 0.62 9.81 -5.15
N CYS A 51 0.98 10.68 -6.10
CA CYS A 51 1.15 12.11 -5.85
C CYS A 51 0.03 12.98 -6.44
N GLY A 52 -0.83 12.41 -7.28
CA GLY A 52 -1.89 13.16 -7.96
C GLY A 52 -1.43 13.95 -9.19
N HIS A 53 -0.13 13.95 -9.51
CA HIS A 53 0.42 14.64 -10.68
C HIS A 53 -0.25 14.17 -11.98
N SER A 54 -0.51 15.09 -12.89
CA SER A 54 -1.16 14.82 -14.18
C SER A 54 -0.27 15.25 -15.33
N TRP A 55 -0.11 14.38 -16.34
CA TRP A 55 0.75 14.64 -17.49
C TRP A 55 0.21 13.98 -18.76
N LYS A 56 0.75 14.37 -19.92
CA LYS A 56 0.58 13.64 -21.19
C LYS A 56 1.90 13.01 -21.56
N SER A 57 1.86 11.76 -22.00
CA SER A 57 3.05 11.04 -22.45
C SER A 57 3.16 11.08 -23.96
N GLU A 58 4.38 11.27 -24.46
CA GLU A 58 4.70 11.11 -25.89
C GLU A 58 4.72 9.63 -26.31
N HIS A 59 4.77 8.71 -25.33
CA HIS A 59 4.87 7.26 -25.54
C HIS A 59 3.63 6.53 -25.01
N ASP A 60 2.43 7.08 -25.23
CA ASP A 60 1.19 6.59 -24.62
C ASP A 60 0.93 5.09 -24.85
N LEU A 61 1.23 4.56 -26.05
CA LEU A 61 1.08 3.14 -26.35
C LEU A 61 2.02 2.28 -25.49
N ALA A 62 3.30 2.65 -25.41
CA ALA A 62 4.29 1.91 -24.62
C ALA A 62 3.93 1.95 -23.14
N ASP A 63 3.57 3.12 -22.62
CA ASP A 63 3.14 3.31 -21.23
C ASP A 63 1.91 2.46 -20.88
N THR A 64 1.02 2.25 -21.85
CA THR A 64 -0.19 1.43 -21.65
C THR A 64 0.15 -0.05 -21.53
N VAL A 65 1.14 -0.53 -22.28
CA VAL A 65 1.51 -1.95 -22.31
C VAL A 65 2.50 -2.31 -21.20
N CYS A 66 3.47 -1.45 -20.93
CA CYS A 66 4.59 -1.73 -20.04
C CYS A 66 4.46 -1.07 -18.66
N GLY A 67 3.47 -0.19 -18.46
CA GLY A 67 3.46 0.73 -17.33
C GLY A 67 4.36 1.94 -17.57
N CYS A 68 4.42 2.85 -16.60
CA CYS A 68 5.20 4.08 -16.70
C CYS A 68 5.72 4.52 -15.34
N THR A 69 6.71 5.41 -15.32
CA THR A 69 7.17 6.04 -14.08
C THR A 69 6.59 7.44 -13.98
N CYS A 70 6.06 7.81 -12.81
CA CYS A 70 5.58 9.17 -12.59
C CYS A 70 6.75 10.17 -12.70
N PRO A 71 6.65 11.20 -13.55
CA PRO A 71 7.74 12.17 -13.72
C PRO A 71 7.97 13.07 -12.50
N ASP A 72 7.00 13.15 -11.59
CA ASP A 72 7.05 14.02 -10.41
C ASP A 72 7.56 13.28 -9.16
N CYS A 73 6.97 12.13 -8.83
CA CYS A 73 7.35 11.38 -7.61
C CYS A 73 8.24 10.16 -7.86
N GLY A 74 8.48 9.78 -9.12
CA GLY A 74 9.31 8.63 -9.47
C GLY A 74 8.70 7.26 -9.20
N MET A 75 7.42 7.16 -8.82
CA MET A 75 6.77 5.86 -8.62
C MET A 75 6.58 5.11 -9.95
N GLU A 76 6.82 3.81 -9.96
CA GLU A 76 6.45 2.90 -11.05
C GLU A 76 4.96 2.57 -10.98
N LEU A 77 4.25 2.73 -12.11
CA LEU A 77 2.80 2.71 -12.18
C LEU A 77 2.32 1.76 -13.29
N GLU A 78 1.34 0.92 -12.96
CA GLU A 78 0.57 0.16 -13.94
C GLU A 78 -0.45 1.09 -14.63
N ALA A 79 -0.63 0.97 -15.95
CA ALA A 79 -1.63 1.76 -16.66
C ALA A 79 -3.05 1.24 -16.37
N LEU A 80 -3.93 2.12 -15.91
CA LEU A 80 -5.32 1.78 -15.62
C LEU A 80 -6.30 2.72 -16.34
N ARG A 81 -6.98 2.21 -17.36
CA ARG A 81 -8.01 2.97 -18.07
C ARG A 81 -9.35 2.88 -17.34
N THR A 82 -9.75 3.96 -16.67
CA THR A 82 -10.98 3.97 -15.88
C THR A 82 -11.55 5.37 -15.66
N ARG A 83 -12.87 5.43 -15.45
CA ARG A 83 -13.58 6.66 -15.05
C ARG A 83 -13.68 6.79 -13.52
N LYS A 84 -13.34 5.74 -12.76
CA LYS A 84 -13.34 5.76 -11.29
C LYS A 84 -12.38 6.85 -10.81
N ARG A 85 -12.86 7.70 -9.89
CA ARG A 85 -12.10 8.84 -9.35
C ARG A 85 -11.51 8.58 -7.97
N VAL A 86 -12.09 7.64 -7.22
CA VAL A 86 -11.68 7.29 -5.86
C VAL A 86 -11.51 5.79 -5.78
N PHE A 87 -10.38 5.34 -5.29
CA PHE A 87 -10.05 3.94 -5.04
C PHE A 87 -9.79 3.79 -3.55
N ASN A 88 -10.41 2.79 -2.94
CA ASN A 88 -10.12 2.40 -1.57
C ASN A 88 -9.77 0.93 -1.60
N GLU A 89 -8.59 0.58 -1.14
CA GLU A 89 -8.11 -0.80 -1.07
C GLU A 89 -7.71 -1.10 0.37
N ASN A 90 -7.81 -2.37 0.76
CA ASN A 90 -7.37 -2.83 2.06
C ASN A 90 -6.57 -4.09 1.87
N GLU A 91 -5.43 -4.16 2.53
CA GLU A 91 -4.50 -5.27 2.43
C GLU A 91 -3.96 -5.66 3.81
N TYR A 92 -3.40 -6.87 3.90
CA TYR A 92 -2.72 -7.32 5.11
C TYR A 92 -1.22 -7.28 4.92
N PHE A 93 -0.55 -6.46 5.73
CA PHE A 93 0.91 -6.51 5.87
C PHE A 93 1.27 -7.41 7.04
N CYS A 94 2.16 -8.38 6.83
CA CYS A 94 2.60 -9.26 7.90
C CYS A 94 4.10 -9.11 8.18
N ILE A 95 4.48 -9.20 9.46
CA ILE A 95 5.87 -9.26 9.88
C ILE A 95 6.05 -10.47 10.78
N ILE A 96 7.10 -11.24 10.52
CA ILE A 96 7.54 -12.33 11.39
C ILE A 96 8.59 -11.76 12.35
N THR A 97 8.33 -11.90 13.64
CA THR A 97 9.23 -11.42 14.70
C THR A 97 9.33 -12.46 15.81
N THR A 98 10.24 -12.25 16.75
CA THR A 98 10.37 -13.10 17.94
C THR A 98 9.96 -12.34 19.20
N CYS A 99 9.30 -13.02 20.13
CA CYS A 99 9.03 -12.52 21.47
C CYS A 99 9.34 -13.62 22.49
N LYS A 100 10.42 -13.43 23.26
CA LYS A 100 11.04 -14.52 24.06
C LYS A 100 11.30 -15.76 23.19
N GLN A 101 10.84 -16.93 23.61
CA GLN A 101 10.97 -18.20 22.89
C GLN A 101 9.98 -18.40 21.73
N TYR A 102 9.06 -17.45 21.49
CA TYR A 102 8.04 -17.60 20.46
C TYR A 102 8.41 -16.86 19.17
N GLN A 103 8.17 -17.50 18.03
CA GLN A 103 8.01 -16.81 16.76
C GLN A 103 6.56 -16.33 16.63
N VAL A 104 6.37 -15.07 16.27
CA VAL A 104 5.07 -14.41 16.18
C VAL A 104 4.91 -13.80 14.81
N ILE A 105 3.84 -14.19 14.12
CA ILE A 105 3.38 -13.54 12.89
C ILE A 105 2.39 -12.44 13.30
N ARG A 106 2.67 -11.22 12.89
CA ARG A 106 1.88 -10.04 13.25
C ARG A 106 1.24 -9.49 11.99
N PHE A 107 -0.10 -9.46 11.97
CA PHE A 107 -0.87 -8.91 10.86
C PHE A 107 -1.26 -7.47 11.17
N PHE A 108 -1.05 -6.60 10.20
CA PHE A 108 -1.46 -5.21 10.20
C PHE A 108 -2.42 -4.99 9.05
N PHE A 109 -3.58 -4.44 9.37
CA PHE A 109 -4.56 -4.07 8.36
C PHE A 109 -4.18 -2.70 7.82
N VAL A 110 -3.83 -2.66 6.54
CA VAL A 110 -3.35 -1.46 5.86
C VAL A 110 -4.39 -1.00 4.88
N LYS A 111 -4.65 0.30 4.84
CA LYS A 111 -5.61 0.88 3.88
C LYS A 111 -4.91 1.86 2.97
N SER A 112 -5.36 1.90 1.73
CA SER A 112 -5.04 2.97 0.79
C SER A 112 -6.32 3.68 0.36
N ARG A 113 -6.22 4.99 0.16
CA ARG A 113 -7.22 5.80 -0.48
C ARG A 113 -6.55 6.70 -1.51
N TYR A 114 -6.87 6.44 -2.76
CA TYR A 114 -6.41 7.23 -3.90
C TYR A 114 -7.57 8.04 -4.45
N LYS A 115 -7.38 9.34 -4.62
CA LYS A 115 -8.33 10.20 -5.33
C LYS A 115 -7.59 10.91 -6.45
N ALA A 116 -8.10 10.79 -7.68
CA ALA A 116 -7.46 11.38 -8.85
C ALA A 116 -7.18 12.88 -8.63
N GLY A 117 -5.93 13.30 -8.84
CA GLY A 117 -5.48 14.68 -8.60
C GLY A 117 -5.12 15.00 -7.15
N GLN A 118 -5.08 14.01 -6.26
CA GLN A 118 -4.68 14.16 -4.86
C GLN A 118 -3.60 13.12 -4.52
N ALA A 119 -2.76 13.43 -3.54
CA ALA A 119 -1.81 12.47 -3.00
C ALA A 119 -2.54 11.31 -2.32
N ALA A 120 -1.92 10.13 -2.37
CA ALA A 120 -2.40 8.93 -1.71
C ALA A 120 -2.47 9.11 -0.19
N GLU A 121 -3.55 8.61 0.39
CA GLU A 121 -3.72 8.52 1.84
C GLU A 121 -3.56 7.05 2.27
N TYR A 122 -2.72 6.80 3.27
CA TYR A 122 -2.50 5.47 3.83
C TYR A 122 -2.75 5.47 5.34
N SER A 123 -3.28 4.36 5.88
CA SER A 123 -3.49 4.19 7.32
C SER A 123 -3.07 2.82 7.82
#